data_AF-A0A5Q0C387-F1
#
_entry.id   AF-A0A5Q0C387-F1
#
_cell.length_a   1.000
_cell.length_b   1.000
_cell.length_c   1.000
_cell.angle_alpha   90.00
_cell.angle_beta   90.00
_cell.angle_gamma   90.00
#
_symmetry.space_group_name_H-M   'P 1'
#
loop_
_entity.id
_entity.type
_entity.pdbx_description
1 polymer ?
#
loop_
_entity_poly.entity_id
_entity_poly.type
_entity_poly.pdbx_seq_one_letter_code
_entity_poly.pdbx_strand_id
1 'polypeptide(L)'
;MTLPAHWRQPSFSVAETADLVGVSEPTLRTWLTRAPSGAFLGKKTANRIFFAGFEVFYYLLVNRLTDYGVPVRTAMHAAATWATERLPLDNYVIVRNEGEVTNFELVDDLPPTIEAGAVIPLRGMAITLIGRAAEVYAREGS
;
A
#
# COMPACT_ATOMS: atom_id res chain seq x y z
N MET A 1 4.23 -17.10 -6.94
CA MET A 1 4.09 -17.24 -5.47
C MET A 1 2.60 -17.33 -5.15
N THR A 2 2.16 -18.31 -4.38
CA THR A 2 0.73 -18.41 -3.99
C THR A 2 0.48 -17.46 -2.83
N LEU A 3 -0.48 -16.55 -2.97
CA LEU A 3 -0.82 -15.61 -1.89
C LEU A 3 -1.52 -16.34 -0.73
N PRO A 4 -1.13 -16.07 0.52
CA PRO A 4 -1.74 -16.71 1.69
C PRO A 4 -3.21 -16.30 1.86
N ALA A 5 -3.98 -17.12 2.59
CA ALA A 5 -5.43 -16.93 2.72
C ALA A 5 -5.79 -15.58 3.38
N HIS A 6 -5.05 -15.17 4.42
CA HIS A 6 -5.24 -13.88 5.09
C HIS A 6 -5.04 -12.67 4.17
N TRP A 7 -4.31 -12.84 3.06
CA TRP A 7 -4.13 -11.78 2.07
C TRP A 7 -5.36 -11.57 1.21
N ARG A 8 -6.10 -12.66 0.94
CA ARG A 8 -7.24 -12.70 0.02
C ARG A 8 -8.58 -12.39 0.69
N GLN A 9 -8.60 -12.22 2.01
CA GLN A 9 -9.80 -11.94 2.77
C GLN A 9 -9.59 -10.76 3.73
N PRO A 10 -10.64 -10.00 4.09
CA PRO A 10 -10.55 -8.91 5.05
C PRO A 10 -10.19 -9.44 6.45
N SER A 11 -8.90 -9.37 6.78
CA SER A 11 -8.34 -9.99 8.00
C SER A 11 -7.77 -8.98 8.98
N PHE A 12 -7.45 -7.76 8.52
CA PHE A 12 -6.70 -6.78 9.31
C PHE A 12 -7.59 -5.61 9.71
N SER A 13 -7.72 -5.33 10.99
CA SER A 13 -8.42 -4.16 11.51
C SER A 13 -7.71 -2.86 11.12
N VAL A 14 -8.38 -1.73 11.37
CA VAL A 14 -7.79 -0.39 11.16
C VAL A 14 -6.49 -0.22 11.96
N ALA A 15 -6.45 -0.66 13.22
CA ALA A 15 -5.28 -0.54 14.08
C ALA A 15 -4.10 -1.36 13.55
N GLU A 16 -4.34 -2.62 13.20
CA GLU A 16 -3.31 -3.51 12.62
C GLU A 16 -2.81 -3.00 11.28
N THR A 17 -3.71 -2.48 10.45
CA THR A 17 -3.36 -1.90 9.15
C THR A 17 -2.48 -0.66 9.34
N ALA A 18 -2.78 0.18 10.32
CA ALA A 18 -1.98 1.35 10.63
C ALA A 18 -0.54 0.96 11.06
N ASP A 19 -0.41 -0.05 11.93
CA ASP A 19 0.89 -0.59 12.34
C ASP A 19 1.67 -1.25 11.18
N LEU A 20 0.99 -2.07 10.36
CA LEU A 20 1.58 -2.70 9.18
C LEU A 20 2.09 -1.67 8.17
N VAL A 21 1.35 -0.57 7.98
CA VAL A 21 1.70 0.52 7.05
C VAL A 21 2.75 1.48 7.64
N GLY A 22 2.87 1.51 8.97
CA GLY A 22 3.81 2.38 9.69
C GLY A 22 3.27 3.80 9.91
N VAL A 23 1.95 3.95 10.10
CA VAL A 23 1.28 5.23 10.34
C VAL A 23 0.42 5.16 11.60
N SER A 24 0.03 6.33 12.12
CA SER A 24 -0.95 6.38 13.22
C SER A 24 -2.35 5.96 12.75
N GLU A 25 -3.14 5.33 13.63
CA GLU A 25 -4.54 5.00 13.32
C GLU A 25 -5.38 6.23 12.92
N PRO A 26 -5.25 7.42 13.58
CA PRO A 26 -5.91 8.64 13.12
C PRO A 26 -5.50 9.07 11.70
N THR A 27 -4.23 8.90 11.32
CA THR A 27 -3.76 9.17 9.95
C THR A 27 -4.46 8.25 8.96
N LEU A 28 -4.49 6.94 9.23
CA LEU A 28 -5.17 5.98 8.37
C LEU A 28 -6.68 6.28 8.26
N ARG A 29 -7.34 6.64 9.37
CA ARG A 29 -8.74 7.07 9.37
C ARG A 29 -8.99 8.32 8.53
N THR A 30 -8.06 9.27 8.57
CA THR A 30 -8.11 10.47 7.71
C THR A 30 -7.94 10.10 6.24
N TRP A 31 -7.12 9.09 5.93
CA TRP A 31 -6.99 8.60 4.57
C TRP A 31 -8.24 7.87 4.09
N LEU A 32 -8.90 7.09 4.94
CA LEU A 32 -10.16 6.41 4.61
C LEU A 32 -11.28 7.38 4.20
N THR A 33 -11.35 8.56 4.81
CA THR A 33 -12.34 9.58 4.43
C THR A 33 -12.02 10.28 3.11
N ARG A 34 -10.79 10.14 2.63
CA ARG A 34 -10.26 10.76 1.41
C ARG A 34 -10.00 9.76 0.28
N ALA A 35 -10.12 8.47 0.56
CA ALA A 35 -9.87 7.41 -0.40
C ALA A 35 -10.79 7.58 -1.63
N PRO A 36 -10.30 7.25 -2.85
CA PRO A 36 -11.12 7.30 -4.05
C PRO A 36 -12.42 6.51 -3.86
N SER A 37 -13.54 7.08 -4.30
CA SER A 37 -14.87 6.50 -4.08
C SER A 37 -14.94 5.06 -4.61
N GLY A 38 -15.15 4.10 -3.69
CA GLY A 38 -15.52 2.72 -4.02
C GLY A 38 -14.43 1.66 -3.93
N ALA A 39 -13.16 2.02 -3.72
CA ALA A 39 -12.06 1.06 -3.57
C ALA A 39 -11.26 1.31 -2.28
N PHE A 40 -10.71 0.24 -1.69
CA PHE A 40 -9.80 0.30 -0.52
C PHE A 40 -10.43 0.80 0.80
N LEU A 41 -11.75 0.72 0.94
CA LEU A 41 -12.48 1.17 2.14
C LEU A 41 -12.57 0.09 3.24
N GLY A 42 -12.06 -1.11 2.97
CA GLY A 42 -12.26 -2.28 3.80
C GLY A 42 -13.70 -2.79 3.79
N LYS A 43 -13.88 -3.98 4.36
CA LYS A 43 -15.19 -4.58 4.61
C LYS A 43 -15.66 -4.21 6.01
N LYS A 44 -16.87 -3.65 6.11
CA LYS A 44 -17.53 -3.40 7.39
C LYS A 44 -18.14 -4.70 7.93
N THR A 45 -17.88 -5.04 9.19
CA THR A 45 -18.47 -6.19 9.89
C THR A 45 -18.66 -5.82 11.36
N ALA A 46 -19.89 -5.96 11.88
CA ALA A 46 -20.23 -5.68 13.28
C ALA A 46 -19.62 -4.37 13.83
N ASN A 47 -19.79 -3.27 13.08
CA ASN A 47 -19.28 -1.93 13.41
C ASN A 47 -17.73 -1.77 13.40
N ARG A 48 -16.99 -2.76 12.89
CA ARG A 48 -15.55 -2.70 12.65
C ARG A 48 -15.26 -2.71 11.15
N ILE A 49 -14.11 -2.17 10.76
CA ILE A 49 -13.61 -2.20 9.37
C ILE A 49 -12.41 -3.14 9.34
N PHE A 50 -12.42 -4.05 8.38
CA PHE A 50 -11.31 -4.97 8.12
C PHE A 50 -10.82 -4.82 6.68
N PHE A 51 -9.52 -4.94 6.48
CA PHE A 51 -8.85 -4.77 5.20
C PHE A 51 -8.30 -6.11 4.71
N ALA A 52 -8.42 -6.35 3.41
CA ALA A 52 -7.68 -7.40 2.74
C ALA A 52 -6.23 -6.97 2.51
N GLY A 53 -5.34 -7.92 2.25
CA GLY A 53 -3.91 -7.63 2.14
C GLY A 53 -3.56 -6.65 1.02
N PHE A 54 -4.27 -6.69 -0.11
CA PHE A 54 -4.07 -5.71 -1.19
C PHE A 54 -4.46 -4.28 -0.78
N GLU A 55 -5.45 -4.12 0.10
CA GLU A 55 -5.83 -2.82 0.67
C GLU A 55 -4.79 -2.33 1.68
N VAL A 56 -4.19 -3.23 2.47
CA VAL A 56 -3.05 -2.88 3.32
C VAL A 56 -1.86 -2.43 2.46
N PHE A 57 -1.59 -3.12 1.34
CA PHE A 57 -0.53 -2.74 0.40
C PHE A 57 -0.81 -1.38 -0.27
N TYR A 58 -2.07 -1.09 -0.59
CA TYR A 58 -2.49 0.24 -1.05
C TYR A 58 -2.06 1.34 -0.07
N TYR A 59 -2.40 1.21 1.21
CA TYR A 59 -2.03 2.22 2.21
C TYR A 59 -0.52 2.28 2.47
N LEU A 60 0.20 1.17 2.32
CA LEU A 60 1.66 1.16 2.36
C LEU A 60 2.26 1.99 1.22
N LEU A 61 1.73 1.86 0.00
CA LEU A 61 2.15 2.68 -1.14
C LEU A 61 1.82 4.16 -0.92
N VAL A 62 0.62 4.47 -0.41
CA VAL A 62 0.26 5.86 -0.05
C VAL A 62 1.27 6.44 0.92
N ASN A 63 1.62 5.71 1.99
CA ASN A 63 2.59 6.16 2.97
C ASN A 63 3.96 6.46 2.36
N ARG A 64 4.51 5.52 1.56
CA ARG A 64 5.82 5.70 0.92
C ARG A 64 5.86 6.88 -0.06
N LEU A 65 4.77 7.07 -0.80
CA LEU A 65 4.64 8.19 -1.73
C LEU A 65 4.56 9.52 -0.97
N THR A 66 3.77 9.59 0.11
CA THR A 66 3.69 10.80 0.92
C THR A 66 4.99 11.13 1.65
N ASP A 67 5.72 10.13 2.12
CA ASP A 67 7.04 10.30 2.74
C ASP A 67 8.05 10.91 1.78
N TYR A 68 7.93 10.59 0.49
CA TYR A 68 8.74 11.18 -0.59
C TYR A 68 8.29 12.59 -1.00
N GLY A 69 7.20 13.11 -0.42
CA GLY A 69 6.67 14.44 -0.69
C GLY A 69 5.59 14.49 -1.78
N VAL A 70 5.06 13.34 -2.21
CA VAL A 70 3.92 13.30 -3.14
C VAL A 70 2.65 13.77 -2.40
N PRO A 71 1.85 14.70 -2.96
CA PRO A 71 0.59 15.11 -2.36
C PRO A 71 -0.35 13.90 -2.14
N VAL A 72 -0.99 13.83 -0.96
CA VAL A 72 -1.75 12.64 -0.53
C VAL A 72 -2.80 12.17 -1.55
N ARG A 73 -3.51 13.08 -2.24
CA ARG A 73 -4.50 12.69 -3.26
C ARG A 73 -3.82 12.06 -4.47
N THR A 74 -2.72 12.64 -4.93
CA THR A 74 -1.91 12.09 -6.03
C THR A 74 -1.35 10.72 -5.66
N ALA A 75 -0.83 10.57 -4.42
CA ALA A 75 -0.37 9.30 -3.89
C ALA A 75 -1.49 8.24 -3.86
N MET A 76 -2.68 8.61 -3.41
CA MET A 76 -3.87 7.74 -3.39
C MET A 76 -4.29 7.27 -4.77
N HIS A 77 -4.25 8.15 -5.78
CA HIS A 77 -4.58 7.76 -7.16
C HIS A 77 -3.51 6.84 -7.76
N ALA A 78 -2.23 7.17 -7.57
CA ALA A 78 -1.13 6.35 -8.08
C ALA A 78 -1.09 4.95 -7.43
N ALA A 79 -1.24 4.89 -6.10
CA ALA A 79 -1.26 3.62 -5.36
C ALA A 79 -2.40 2.69 -5.83
N ALA A 80 -3.55 3.25 -6.22
CA ALA A 80 -4.69 2.45 -6.71
C ALA A 80 -4.38 1.71 -8.02
N THR A 81 -3.45 2.21 -8.83
CA THR A 81 -3.03 1.57 -10.08
C THR A 81 -2.21 0.29 -9.85
N TRP A 82 -1.49 0.22 -8.73
CA TRP A 82 -0.54 -0.87 -8.45
C TRP A 82 -0.98 -1.81 -7.33
N ALA A 83 -1.86 -1.34 -6.44
CA ALA A 83 -2.41 -2.17 -5.37
C ALA A 83 -3.49 -3.12 -5.91
N THR A 84 -3.05 -4.21 -6.53
CA THR A 84 -3.95 -5.23 -7.10
C THR A 84 -3.98 -6.49 -6.24
N GLU A 85 -4.99 -7.34 -6.46
CA GLU A 85 -5.04 -8.68 -5.87
C GLU A 85 -3.96 -9.63 -6.43
N ARG A 86 -3.29 -9.26 -7.53
CA ARG A 86 -2.30 -10.07 -8.24
C ARG A 86 -0.88 -9.65 -7.86
N LEU A 87 -0.55 -9.78 -6.58
CA LEU A 87 0.81 -9.55 -6.07
C LEU A 87 1.64 -10.85 -6.07
N PRO A 88 2.99 -10.75 -6.16
CA PRO A 88 3.77 -9.52 -6.26
C PRO A 88 3.81 -8.97 -7.69
N LEU A 89 3.91 -7.65 -7.82
CA LEU A 89 4.30 -7.00 -9.08
C LEU A 89 5.82 -7.03 -9.17
N ASP A 90 6.38 -7.63 -10.22
CA ASP A 90 7.84 -7.70 -10.45
C ASP A 90 8.44 -6.35 -10.87
N ASN A 91 7.62 -5.30 -10.89
CA ASN A 91 7.98 -3.96 -11.32
C ASN A 91 8.57 -3.07 -10.23
N TYR A 92 9.23 -2.01 -10.67
CA TYR A 92 9.62 -0.85 -9.89
C TYR A 92 8.78 0.35 -10.30
N VAL A 93 8.50 1.23 -9.35
CA VAL A 93 7.96 2.56 -9.65
C VAL A 93 9.05 3.58 -9.42
N ILE A 94 9.38 4.34 -10.46
CA ILE A 94 10.22 5.52 -10.34
C ILE A 94 9.29 6.73 -10.14
N VAL A 95 9.55 7.48 -9.08
CA VAL A 95 8.79 8.68 -8.71
C VAL A 95 9.70 9.90 -8.85
N ARG A 96 9.30 10.83 -9.72
CA ARG A 96 10.02 12.09 -9.92
C ARG A 96 9.10 13.24 -9.53
N ASN A 97 9.61 14.13 -8.67
CA ASN A 97 8.87 15.30 -8.22
C ASN A 97 9.52 16.54 -8.86
N GLU A 98 8.89 17.05 -9.91
CA GLU A 98 9.38 18.15 -10.74
C GLU A 98 8.57 19.40 -10.43
N GLY A 99 8.83 19.99 -9.25
CA GLY A 99 8.12 21.17 -8.77
C GLY A 99 6.66 20.87 -8.45
N GLU A 100 5.74 21.32 -9.32
CA GLU A 100 4.29 21.13 -9.14
C GLU A 100 3.76 19.80 -9.71
N VAL A 101 4.58 19.07 -10.47
CA VAL A 101 4.18 17.83 -11.15
C VAL A 101 4.89 16.63 -10.54
N THR A 102 4.12 15.59 -10.22
CA THR A 102 4.67 14.28 -9.86
C THR A 102 4.51 13.31 -11.03
N ASN A 103 5.64 12.80 -11.54
CA ASN A 103 5.68 11.79 -12.58
C ASN A 103 5.89 10.40 -11.97
N PHE A 104 5.15 9.42 -12.49
CA PHE A 104 5.26 8.02 -12.11
C PHE A 104 5.58 7.18 -13.33
N GLU A 105 6.62 6.36 -13.22
CA GLU A 105 7.04 5.47 -14.28
C GLU A 105 7.13 4.05 -13.72
N LEU A 106 6.32 3.14 -14.27
CA LEU A 106 6.39 1.72 -13.93
C LEU A 106 7.38 1.05 -14.89
N VAL A 107 8.41 0.41 -14.35
CA VAL A 107 9.45 -0.26 -15.14
C VAL A 107 9.61 -1.71 -14.69
N ASP A 108 9.91 -2.60 -15.62
CA ASP A 108 10.24 -4.00 -15.32
C ASP A 108 11.67 -4.15 -14.76
N ASP A 109 12.58 -3.28 -15.21
CA ASP A 109 13.97 -3.22 -14.76
C ASP A 109 14.40 -1.78 -14.55
N LEU A 110 15.35 -1.57 -13.64
CA LEU A 110 15.86 -0.23 -13.36
C LEU A 110 16.76 0.23 -14.51
N PRO A 111 16.58 1.49 -15.00
CA PRO A 111 17.49 2.02 -15.98
C PRO A 111 18.91 2.13 -15.39
N PRO A 112 19.97 2.05 -16.23
CA PRO A 112 21.37 2.12 -15.77
C PRO A 112 21.68 3.41 -15.00
N THR A 113 20.96 4.48 -15.32
CA THR A 113 21.01 5.77 -14.65
C THR A 113 19.59 6.19 -14.30
N ILE A 114 19.38 6.41 -13.00
CA ILE A 114 18.15 7.00 -12.48
C ILE A 114 18.49 8.45 -12.16
N GLU A 115 17.96 9.39 -12.94
CA GLU A 115 17.97 10.80 -12.57
C GLU A 115 17.23 11.00 -11.25
N ALA A 116 17.50 12.11 -10.55
CA ALA A 116 16.97 12.40 -9.21
C ALA A 116 15.49 11.98 -9.05
N GLY A 117 15.26 10.98 -8.18
CA GLY A 117 13.98 10.29 -8.08
C GLY A 117 14.00 9.25 -6.96
N ALA A 118 12.82 8.86 -6.48
CA ALA A 118 12.66 7.69 -5.61
C ALA A 118 12.36 6.45 -6.43
N VAL A 119 12.97 5.34 -6.04
CA VAL A 119 12.67 4.01 -6.57
C VAL A 119 11.87 3.23 -5.52
N ILE A 120 10.69 2.78 -5.90
CA ILE A 120 9.79 1.99 -5.06
C ILE A 120 9.78 0.55 -5.60
N PRO A 121 10.46 -0.40 -4.93
CA PRO A 121 10.50 -1.79 -5.36
C PRO A 121 9.21 -2.52 -4.93
N LEU A 122 8.22 -2.60 -5.83
CA LEU A 122 6.89 -3.12 -5.49
C LEU A 122 6.94 -4.56 -4.96
N ARG A 123 7.71 -5.44 -5.62
CA ARG A 123 7.90 -6.83 -5.18
C ARG A 123 8.48 -6.91 -3.77
N GLY A 124 9.58 -6.19 -3.52
CA GLY A 124 10.27 -6.22 -2.23
C GLY A 124 9.38 -5.72 -1.09
N MET A 125 8.62 -4.65 -1.34
CA MET A 125 7.65 -4.13 -0.39
C MET A 125 6.50 -5.11 -0.13
N ALA A 126 5.93 -5.71 -1.18
CA ALA A 126 4.86 -6.68 -1.05
C ALA A 126 5.30 -7.91 -0.25
N ILE A 127 6.47 -8.48 -0.55
CA ILE A 127 7.03 -9.63 0.19
C ILE A 127 7.22 -9.30 1.67
N THR A 128 7.82 -8.14 1.96
CA THR A 128 8.04 -7.69 3.34
C THR A 128 6.72 -7.50 4.09
N LEU A 129 5.73 -6.88 3.43
CA LEU A 129 4.42 -6.67 4.01
C LEU A 129 3.68 -7.99 4.26
N ILE A 130 3.72 -8.93 3.31
CA ILE A 130 3.11 -10.26 3.47
C ILE A 130 3.71 -10.99 4.68
N GLY A 131 5.04 -10.91 4.86
CA GLY A 131 5.71 -11.51 6.03
C GLY A 131 5.20 -10.91 7.35
N ARG A 132 5.19 -9.58 7.48
CA ARG A 132 4.68 -8.89 8.67
C ARG A 132 3.19 -9.16 8.92
N ALA A 133 2.39 -9.18 7.86
CA ALA A 133 0.96 -9.46 7.93
C ALA A 133 0.69 -10.89 8.42
N ALA A 134 1.52 -11.87 8.02
CA ALA A 134 1.42 -13.24 8.51
C ALA A 134 1.68 -13.33 10.01
N GLU A 135 2.66 -12.59 10.54
CA GLU A 135 2.95 -12.55 11.98
C GLU A 135 1.79 -11.95 12.79
N VAL A 136 1.20 -10.85 12.31
CA VAL A 136 0.02 -10.23 12.94
C VAL A 136 -1.16 -11.21 12.95
N TYR A 137 -1.46 -11.81 11.79
CA TYR A 137 -2.56 -12.76 11.66
C TYR A 137 -2.39 -14.00 12.56
N ALA A 138 -1.17 -14.50 12.72
CA ALA A 138 -0.89 -15.66 13.56
C ALA A 138 -1.11 -15.41 15.05
N ARG A 139 -0.92 -14.16 15.54
CA ARG A 139 -1.11 -13.80 16.95
C ARG A 139 -2.58 -13.72 17.37
N GLU A 140 -3.46 -13.34 16.46
CA GLU A 140 -4.91 -13.24 16.74
C GLU A 140 -5.64 -14.57 16.55
N GLY A 141 -5.06 -15.50 15.79
CA GLY A 141 -5.60 -16.85 15.59
C GLY A 141 -5.25 -17.86 16.69
N SER A 142 -4.42 -17.48 17.67
CA SER A 142 -3.98 -18.29 18.81
C SER A 142 -4.68 -17.88 20.10
#